data_AF-A0A6P0NLA8-F1
#
_entry.id   AF-A0A6P0NLA8-F1
#
_cell.length_a   1.000
_cell.length_b   1.000
_cell.length_c   1.000
_cell.angle_alpha   90.00
_cell.angle_beta   90.00
_cell.angle_gamma   90.00
#
_symmetry.space_group_name_H-M   'P 1'
#
loop_
_entity.id
_entity.type
_entity.pdbx_description
1 polymer ?
#
loop_
_entity_poly.entity_id
_entity_poly.type
_entity_poly.pdbx_seq_one_letter_code
_entity_poly.pdbx_strand_id
1 'polypeptide(L)'
;YQVADNIHTMLKNLTTSKITISYLGNNCNPEDYAYTEDIGHGSLNDVTVHLCNQYFLSPLLGKNSQTGTLIHEFTHIIFHTDDHDYGPEQCKQLAINNPALAIDNADNYEYFIESQSDK
;
A
#
# COMPACT_ATOMS: atom_id res chain seq x y z
N TYR A 1 8.22 -13.57 -8.06
CA TYR A 1 8.57 -12.80 -9.27
C TYR A 1 7.52 -11.73 -9.55
N GLN A 2 6.23 -12.07 -9.72
CA GLN A 2 5.18 -11.08 -10.03
C GLN A 2 5.09 -9.86 -9.09
N VAL A 3 5.04 -10.03 -7.76
CA VAL A 3 4.99 -8.90 -6.80
C VAL A 3 6.18 -7.95 -6.97
N ALA A 4 7.38 -8.49 -7.20
CA ALA A 4 8.58 -7.69 -7.45
C ALA A 4 8.53 -6.94 -8.79
N ASP A 5 8.02 -7.59 -9.85
CA ASP A 5 7.85 -6.97 -11.17
C ASP A 5 6.78 -5.86 -11.14
N ASN A 6 5.72 -6.08 -10.38
CA ASN A 6 4.67 -5.09 -10.12
C ASN A 6 5.25 -3.90 -9.36
N ILE A 7 6.06 -4.11 -8.33
CA ILE A 7 6.74 -3.00 -7.62
C ILE A 7 7.58 -2.16 -8.59
N HIS A 8 8.37 -2.78 -9.45
CA HIS A 8 9.16 -2.04 -10.44
C HIS A 8 8.28 -1.22 -11.40
N THR A 9 7.14 -1.78 -11.79
CA THR A 9 6.16 -1.12 -12.65
C THR A 9 5.52 0.07 -11.94
N MET A 10 5.13 -0.08 -10.68
CA MET A 10 4.60 1.00 -9.85
C MET A 10 5.62 2.12 -9.70
N LEU A 11 6.87 1.82 -9.35
CA LEU A 11 7.90 2.84 -9.21
C LEU A 11 8.11 3.64 -10.50
N LYS A 12 8.05 3.00 -11.66
CA LYS A 12 8.07 3.70 -12.96
C LYS A 12 6.85 4.61 -13.14
N ASN A 13 5.64 4.13 -12.86
CA ASN A 13 4.43 4.94 -12.96
C ASN A 13 4.49 6.15 -12.00
N LEU A 14 5.00 5.97 -10.79
CA LEU A 14 5.18 7.03 -9.80
C LEU A 14 6.15 8.13 -10.26
N THR A 15 7.15 7.82 -11.08
CA THR A 15 8.07 8.83 -11.63
C THR A 15 7.45 9.72 -12.72
N THR A 16 6.29 9.33 -13.25
CA THR A 16 5.62 10.04 -14.36
C THR A 16 4.21 10.52 -14.02
N SER A 17 3.66 10.05 -12.90
CA SER A 17 2.31 10.37 -12.42
C SER A 17 2.35 11.47 -11.36
N LYS A 18 1.24 12.20 -11.22
CA LYS A 18 1.02 13.11 -10.11
C LYS A 18 0.07 12.44 -9.13
N ILE A 19 0.55 12.13 -7.93
CA ILE A 19 -0.28 11.62 -6.82
C ILE A 19 -0.45 12.73 -5.79
N THR A 20 -1.67 12.86 -5.28
CA THR A 20 -1.98 13.78 -4.19
C THR A 20 -1.90 13.02 -2.87
N ILE A 21 -1.14 13.55 -1.91
CA ILE A 21 -1.06 13.04 -0.55
C ILE A 21 -1.56 14.13 0.39
N SER A 22 -2.50 13.78 1.24
CA SER A 22 -3.18 14.63 2.21
C SER A 22 -2.89 14.13 3.62
N TYR A 23 -2.97 15.02 4.61
CA TYR A 23 -2.75 14.70 6.02
C TYR A 23 -4.06 14.88 6.79
N LEU A 24 -4.35 13.98 7.73
CA LEU A 24 -5.53 14.03 8.61
C LEU A 24 -6.84 14.10 7.83
N GLY A 25 -7.07 13.11 6.96
CA GLY A 25 -8.35 12.92 6.30
C GLY A 25 -9.49 12.75 7.30
N ASN A 26 -10.70 13.16 6.92
CA ASN A 26 -11.88 13.13 7.81
C ASN A 26 -12.29 11.72 8.23
N ASN A 27 -11.84 10.69 7.51
CA ASN A 27 -12.22 9.29 7.75
C ASN A 27 -11.13 8.49 8.50
N CYS A 28 -10.11 9.15 9.05
CA CYS A 28 -9.09 8.48 9.85
C CYS A 28 -9.66 8.00 11.19
N ASN A 29 -9.70 6.68 11.40
CA ASN A 29 -9.89 6.11 12.73
C ASN A 29 -8.55 6.12 13.51
N PRO A 30 -8.59 5.96 14.85
CA PRO A 30 -7.38 6.02 15.68
C PRO A 30 -6.29 4.99 15.36
N GLU A 31 -6.67 3.85 14.78
CA GLU A 31 -5.77 2.74 14.44
C GLU A 31 -5.34 2.76 12.96
N ASP A 32 -5.87 3.69 12.16
CA ASP A 32 -5.61 3.74 10.73
C ASP A 32 -4.24 4.38 10.45
N TYR A 33 -3.58 3.82 9.44
CA TYR A 33 -2.31 4.30 8.91
C TYR A 33 -2.56 5.28 7.77
N ALA A 34 -3.34 4.87 6.78
CA ALA A 34 -3.79 5.71 5.69
C ALA A 34 -5.09 5.13 5.12
N TYR A 35 -5.68 5.85 4.17
CA TYR A 35 -6.68 5.33 3.27
C TYR A 35 -6.60 6.05 1.92
N THR A 36 -7.08 5.39 0.87
CA THR A 36 -7.18 5.96 -0.47
C THR A 36 -8.61 6.41 -0.75
N GLU A 37 -8.79 7.64 -1.22
CA GLU A 37 -10.07 8.17 -1.68
C GLU A 37 -10.02 8.42 -3.20
N ASP A 38 -10.79 7.64 -3.97
CA ASP A 38 -11.01 7.87 -5.41
C ASP A 38 -12.27 8.70 -5.61
N ILE A 39 -12.09 9.97 -6.02
CA ILE A 39 -13.18 10.90 -6.29
C ILE A 39 -13.47 11.07 -7.79
N GLY A 40 -12.72 10.40 -8.68
CA GLY A 40 -12.77 10.59 -10.13
C GLY A 40 -13.03 9.34 -10.96
N HIS A 41 -13.43 8.24 -10.33
CA HIS A 41 -13.82 6.99 -11.00
C HIS A 41 -12.68 6.32 -11.80
N GLY A 42 -11.51 6.13 -11.16
CA GLY A 42 -10.39 5.37 -11.73
C GLY A 42 -9.34 6.21 -12.48
N SER A 43 -9.42 7.54 -12.39
CA SER A 43 -8.39 8.45 -12.91
C SER A 43 -7.33 8.70 -11.83
N LEU A 44 -6.06 8.37 -12.11
CA LEU A 44 -4.92 8.54 -11.19
C LEU A 44 -4.77 9.97 -10.64
N ASN A 45 -5.23 11.00 -11.39
CA ASN A 45 -5.13 12.39 -10.97
C ASN A 45 -6.20 12.80 -9.94
N ASP A 46 -7.22 11.96 -9.77
CA ASP A 46 -8.39 12.19 -8.92
C ASP A 46 -8.41 11.22 -7.73
N VAL A 47 -7.26 10.62 -7.43
CA VAL A 47 -7.08 9.77 -6.26
C VAL A 47 -6.16 10.46 -5.26
N THR A 48 -6.60 10.50 -4.00
CA THR A 48 -5.84 11.08 -2.90
C THR A 48 -5.54 10.02 -1.85
N VAL A 49 -4.27 9.92 -1.45
CA VAL A 49 -3.86 9.16 -0.26
C VAL A 49 -4.00 10.07 0.95
N HIS A 50 -4.80 9.67 1.94
CA HIS A 50 -4.98 10.38 3.19
C HIS A 50 -4.18 9.68 4.30
N LEU A 51 -3.17 10.36 4.82
CA LEU A 51 -2.34 9.86 5.91
C LEU A 51 -3.01 10.12 7.26
N CYS A 52 -3.08 9.08 8.09
CA CYS A 52 -3.70 9.07 9.40
C CYS A 52 -2.65 9.05 10.52
N ASN A 53 -3.10 9.03 11.79
CA ASN A 53 -2.22 9.24 12.93
C ASN A 53 -1.15 8.14 13.08
N GLN A 54 -1.47 6.87 12.81
CA GLN A 54 -0.49 5.78 12.97
C GLN A 54 0.67 5.91 12.00
N TYR A 55 0.45 6.44 10.79
CA TYR A 55 1.52 6.69 9.83
C TYR A 55 2.63 7.57 10.43
N PHE A 56 2.27 8.68 11.08
CA PHE A 56 3.25 9.60 11.64
C PHE A 56 3.96 9.05 12.87
N LEU A 57 3.37 8.09 13.57
CA LEU A 57 3.97 7.39 14.71
C LEU A 57 4.85 6.21 14.28
N SER A 58 4.73 5.79 13.02
CA SER A 58 5.42 4.62 12.49
C SER A 58 6.84 4.94 12.06
N PRO A 59 7.76 3.96 12.12
CA PRO A 59 9.12 4.15 11.64
C PRO A 59 9.15 4.40 10.13
N LEU A 60 10.23 5.01 9.63
CA LEU A 60 10.38 5.25 8.19
C LEU A 60 10.47 3.95 7.38
N LEU A 61 11.15 2.94 7.93
CA LEU A 61 11.41 1.62 7.34
C LEU A 61 11.20 0.53 8.41
N GLY A 62 11.22 -0.73 7.97
CA GLY A 62 10.94 -1.89 8.83
C GLY A 62 9.45 -2.21 8.82
N LYS A 63 8.99 -2.97 9.81
CA LYS A 63 7.60 -3.46 9.86
C LYS A 63 6.57 -2.34 10.07
N ASN A 64 5.47 -2.38 9.32
CA ASN A 64 4.35 -1.42 9.39
C ASN A 64 4.86 0.02 9.34
N SER A 65 5.72 0.30 8.38
CA SER A 65 6.47 1.54 8.25
C SER A 65 5.76 2.56 7.36
N GLN A 66 6.18 3.82 7.45
CA GLN A 66 5.73 4.87 6.53
C GLN A 66 5.97 4.49 5.07
N THR A 67 7.12 3.88 4.76
CA THR A 67 7.40 3.40 3.40
C THR A 67 6.47 2.26 3.01
N GLY A 68 6.24 1.30 3.91
CA GLY A 68 5.30 0.21 3.72
C GLY A 68 3.89 0.70 3.42
N THR A 69 3.36 1.58 4.26
CA THR A 69 2.03 2.18 4.10
C THR A 69 1.89 2.90 2.76
N LEU A 70 2.87 3.71 2.34
CA LEU A 70 2.76 4.37 1.04
C LEU A 70 2.74 3.36 -0.12
N ILE A 71 3.52 2.29 -0.03
CA ILE A 71 3.52 1.22 -1.03
C ILE A 71 2.16 0.51 -1.08
N HIS A 72 1.59 0.18 0.09
CA HIS A 72 0.24 -0.36 0.22
C HIS A 72 -0.77 0.53 -0.53
N GLU A 73 -0.84 1.81 -0.18
CA GLU A 73 -1.83 2.74 -0.77
C GLU A 73 -1.61 2.94 -2.27
N PHE A 74 -0.36 3.05 -2.73
CA PHE A 74 -0.08 3.20 -4.16
C PHE A 74 -0.50 1.98 -4.99
N THR A 75 -0.56 0.79 -4.39
CA THR A 75 -1.04 -0.40 -5.10
C THR A 75 -2.55 -0.36 -5.34
N HIS A 76 -3.35 0.20 -4.42
CA HIS A 76 -4.78 0.47 -4.69
C HIS A 76 -4.96 1.40 -5.89
N ILE A 77 -4.10 2.41 -6.00
CA ILE A 77 -4.18 3.44 -7.03
C ILE A 77 -3.77 2.89 -8.40
N ILE A 78 -2.65 2.18 -8.47
CA ILE A 78 -2.00 1.82 -9.75
C ILE A 78 -2.42 0.44 -10.24
N PHE A 79 -2.70 -0.48 -9.33
CA PHE A 79 -3.03 -1.87 -9.65
C PHE A 79 -4.44 -2.27 -9.24
N HIS A 80 -5.19 -1.39 -8.56
CA HIS A 80 -6.52 -1.69 -8.04
C HIS A 80 -6.54 -2.95 -7.17
N THR A 81 -5.49 -3.13 -6.37
CA THR A 81 -5.48 -4.16 -5.33
C THR A 81 -6.63 -3.91 -4.36
N ASP A 82 -7.10 -4.97 -3.75
CA ASP A 82 -8.03 -4.95 -2.63
C ASP A 82 -7.28 -5.20 -1.32
N ASP A 83 -8.02 -5.10 -0.21
CA ASP A 83 -7.58 -5.52 1.11
C ASP A 83 -8.19 -6.88 1.49
N HIS A 84 -7.54 -7.96 1.05
CA HIS A 84 -8.01 -9.32 1.29
C HIS A 84 -7.65 -9.82 2.70
N ASP A 85 -6.44 -9.51 3.17
CA ASP A 85 -5.93 -9.91 4.48
C ASP A 85 -4.93 -8.89 4.99
N TYR A 86 -4.91 -8.71 6.31
CA TYR A 86 -4.02 -7.77 6.99
C TYR A 86 -3.01 -8.46 7.90
N GLY A 87 -1.80 -7.93 7.97
CA GLY A 87 -0.75 -8.40 8.86
C GLY A 87 0.16 -9.46 8.22
N PRO A 88 1.44 -9.56 8.67
CA PRO A 88 2.47 -10.30 7.95
C PRO A 88 2.25 -11.81 7.94
N GLU A 89 1.69 -12.39 9.01
CA GLU A 89 1.44 -13.84 9.06
C GLU A 89 0.27 -14.22 8.15
N GLN A 90 -0.82 -13.46 8.18
CA GLN A 90 -1.98 -13.66 7.32
C GLN A 90 -1.60 -13.49 5.85
N CYS A 91 -0.87 -12.42 5.51
CA CYS A 91 -0.39 -12.19 4.15
C CYS A 91 0.55 -13.30 3.65
N LYS A 92 1.38 -13.85 4.54
CA LYS A 92 2.21 -15.02 4.22
C LYS A 92 1.35 -16.26 3.96
N GLN A 93 0.33 -16.52 4.78
CA GLN A 93 -0.60 -17.62 4.55
C GLN A 93 -1.40 -17.43 3.25
N LEU A 94 -1.85 -16.21 2.96
CA LEU A 94 -2.54 -15.86 1.71
C LEU A 94 -1.63 -16.13 0.51
N ALA A 95 -0.37 -15.73 0.57
CA ALA A 95 0.62 -16.00 -0.48
C ALA A 95 0.89 -17.49 -0.71
N ILE A 96 0.81 -18.33 0.33
CA ILE A 96 0.99 -19.79 0.22
C ILE A 96 -0.28 -20.45 -0.35
N ASN A 97 -1.44 -20.07 0.17
CA ASN A 97 -2.70 -20.79 -0.08
C ASN A 97 -3.45 -20.27 -1.31
N ASN A 98 -3.37 -18.97 -1.57
CA ASN A 98 -4.01 -18.33 -2.72
C ASN A 98 -3.13 -17.21 -3.31
N PRO A 99 -2.10 -17.59 -4.10
CA PRO A 99 -1.17 -16.64 -4.69
C PRO A 99 -1.84 -15.58 -5.58
N ALA A 100 -2.99 -15.91 -6.19
CA ALA A 100 -3.73 -14.95 -7.01
C ALA A 100 -4.30 -13.81 -6.16
N LEU A 101 -4.91 -14.14 -5.01
CA LEU A 101 -5.36 -13.12 -4.06
C LEU A 101 -4.18 -12.36 -3.42
N ALA A 102 -3.06 -13.03 -3.16
CA ALA A 102 -1.89 -12.35 -2.62
C ALA A 102 -1.26 -11.33 -3.59
N ILE A 103 -1.38 -11.53 -4.90
CA ILE A 103 -0.98 -10.54 -5.91
C ILE A 103 -1.98 -9.36 -5.94
N ASP A 104 -3.22 -9.60 -5.54
CA ASP A 104 -4.31 -8.63 -5.50
C ASP A 104 -4.48 -7.98 -4.11
N ASN A 105 -3.60 -8.28 -3.14
CA ASN A 105 -3.68 -7.77 -1.77
C ASN A 105 -2.62 -6.70 -1.52
N ALA A 106 -3.02 -5.51 -1.06
CA ALA A 106 -2.10 -4.38 -0.85
C ALA A 106 -1.03 -4.68 0.22
N ASP A 107 -1.40 -5.27 1.36
CA ASP A 107 -0.46 -5.63 2.43
C ASP A 107 0.62 -6.63 1.98
N ASN A 108 0.34 -7.48 1.00
CA ASN A 108 1.34 -8.39 0.45
C ASN A 108 2.50 -7.65 -0.24
N TYR A 109 2.26 -6.45 -0.78
CA TYR A 109 3.31 -5.59 -1.34
C TYR A 109 4.09 -4.87 -0.25
N GLU A 110 3.40 -4.35 0.78
CA GLU A 110 4.02 -3.76 1.96
C GLU A 110 5.02 -4.74 2.57
N TYR A 111 4.58 -5.93 2.96
CA TYR A 111 5.44 -6.90 3.64
C TYR A 111 6.52 -7.50 2.72
N PHE A 112 6.31 -7.51 1.41
CA PHE A 112 7.37 -7.88 0.48
C PHE A 112 8.55 -6.90 0.55
N ILE A 113 8.29 -5.58 0.57
CA ILE A 113 9.32 -4.54 0.67
C ILE A 113 9.95 -4.50 2.05
N GLU A 114 9.12 -4.55 3.11
CA GLU A 114 9.61 -4.47 4.48
C GLU A 114 10.54 -5.65 4.81
N SER A 115 10.23 -6.85 4.33
CA SER A 115 11.10 -8.03 4.50
C SER A 115 12.42 -7.98 3.72
N GLN A 116 12.60 -7.05 2.76
CA GLN A 116 13.91 -6.80 2.15
C GLN A 116 14.75 -5.83 2.97
N SER A 117 14.12 -5.03 3.83
CA SER A 117 14.77 -4.02 4.68
C SER A 117 15.42 -4.62 5.93
N ASP A 118 15.03 -5.85 6.28
CA ASP A 118 15.57 -6.62 7.40
C ASP A 118 16.87 -7.38 7.05
N LYS A 119 17.42 -7.20 5.84
CA LYS A 119 18.68 -7.78 5.38
C LYS A 119 19.78 -6.73 5.22
#